data_AF-A0A2E7TWC0-F1
#
_entry.id   AF-A0A2E7TWC0-F1
#
_cell.length_a   1.000
_cell.length_b   1.000
_cell.length_c   1.000
_cell.angle_alpha   90.00
_cell.angle_beta   90.00
_cell.angle_gamma   90.00
#
_symmetry.space_group_name_H-M   'P 1'
#
loop_
_entity.id
_entity.type
_entity.pdbx_description
1 polymer ?
#
loop_
_entity_poly.entity_id
_entity_poly.type
_entity_poly.pdbx_seq_one_letter_code
_entity_poly.pdbx_strand_id
1 'polypeptide(L)'
;MYAQVTAIVVETVQVHDGPVGNSDLTGMTTYRLYAQLTDSTDFVGAVYGSSDEAIDISTSTTFFQHPAGGSFGTDINGFFLSILPDLDYDSWLTIGLDLAPSGVNEEGISSLGITAEQAAFEAGENFVLDSDIGGSWFVLPGSENGMAGPELQVLLAQVTTNGLLSGQLNLQCFQGGNPFDEQLATFEFGAGAPGCTSEDACNFDPAANSDDGSCWFAPAGYGCDLECLEDSDGDGVCDQYEVAGCEDSASCNYAEGITDPVECIYPDLGYDCSGACLADADADGICDLFEVEGCTDDAACNFNAAATDEDGSCVYPALAYDCNGECNNDVDGDGICDELELLGCTDENADNYSPAATDDDGSCYTAGCMDPAACNFDPLADTSTSCTYSEAGYDCYGQCLLDEDADGVCDSYEVLGCTNPLAENFNPDATEDNGLCLVLPPSYCGEGTVWDAEAGQCISDVSGNGGIGGYGGLCFGDFDADGQRGSSDLLMWLAVYGYTCD
;
A
#
# COMPACT_ATOMS: atom_id res chain seq x y z
N MET A 1 -40.39 -19.41 -27.76
CA MET A 1 -40.64 -20.43 -28.78
C MET A 1 -41.00 -19.65 -30.01
N TYR A 2 -40.17 -19.64 -31.04
CA TYR A 2 -40.48 -18.88 -32.26
C TYR A 2 -41.73 -19.50 -32.90
N ALA A 3 -42.66 -18.66 -33.33
CA ALA A 3 -43.86 -19.11 -34.03
C ALA A 3 -43.43 -19.76 -35.36
N GLN A 4 -43.94 -20.96 -35.67
CA GLN A 4 -43.62 -21.66 -36.92
C GLN A 4 -44.42 -21.09 -38.09
N VAL A 5 -45.66 -20.65 -37.86
CA VAL A 5 -46.35 -19.74 -38.78
C VAL A 5 -46.08 -18.31 -38.36
N THR A 6 -45.71 -17.45 -39.31
CA THR A 6 -45.28 -16.06 -39.05
C THR A 6 -46.30 -15.02 -39.52
N ALA A 7 -47.01 -15.31 -40.61
CA ALA A 7 -48.04 -14.44 -41.17
C ALA A 7 -48.92 -15.22 -42.16
N ILE A 8 -50.05 -14.62 -42.55
CA ILE A 8 -50.75 -14.98 -43.79
C ILE A 8 -50.35 -13.94 -44.84
N VAL A 9 -49.77 -14.41 -45.93
CA VAL A 9 -49.36 -13.57 -47.06
C VAL A 9 -50.42 -13.66 -48.15
N VAL A 10 -50.83 -12.51 -48.67
CA VAL A 10 -51.76 -12.44 -49.79
C VAL A 10 -50.99 -12.08 -51.05
N GLU A 11 -50.98 -12.98 -52.02
CA GLU A 11 -50.34 -12.78 -53.31
C GLU A 11 -51.36 -12.46 -54.39
N THR A 12 -51.06 -11.48 -55.23
CA THR A 12 -51.87 -11.19 -56.41
C THR A 12 -51.51 -12.15 -57.53
N VAL A 13 -52.47 -13.00 -57.92
CA VAL A 13 -52.31 -13.91 -59.06
C VAL A 13 -52.54 -13.16 -60.36
N GLN A 14 -53.66 -12.42 -60.45
CA GLN A 14 -54.04 -11.72 -61.67
C GLN A 14 -54.98 -10.55 -61.38
N VAL A 15 -54.69 -9.40 -61.99
CA VAL A 15 -55.63 -8.28 -62.11
C VAL A 15 -56.33 -8.41 -63.46
N HIS A 16 -57.66 -8.46 -63.45
CA HIS A 16 -58.46 -8.70 -64.65
C HIS A 16 -58.94 -7.37 -65.26
N ASP A 17 -58.60 -7.13 -66.52
CA ASP A 17 -58.96 -5.92 -67.27
C ASP A 17 -60.01 -6.18 -68.37
N GLY A 18 -60.57 -7.39 -68.42
CA GLY A 18 -61.54 -7.80 -69.41
C GLY A 18 -62.20 -9.16 -69.10
N PRO A 19 -63.04 -9.66 -70.02
CA PRO A 19 -63.69 -10.95 -69.87
C PRO A 19 -62.71 -12.12 -70.05
N VAL A 20 -62.91 -13.17 -69.27
CA VAL A 20 -62.18 -14.45 -69.34
C VAL A 20 -63.20 -15.55 -69.57
N GLY A 21 -62.99 -16.40 -70.58
CA GLY A 21 -63.94 -17.48 -70.90
C GLY A 21 -65.36 -16.96 -71.16
N ASN A 22 -66.31 -17.38 -70.34
CA ASN A 22 -67.71 -16.94 -70.42
C ASN A 22 -68.09 -15.93 -69.32
N SER A 23 -67.13 -15.51 -68.49
CA SER A 23 -67.35 -14.64 -67.33
C SER A 23 -66.71 -13.27 -67.54
N ASP A 24 -67.39 -12.22 -67.05
CA ASP A 24 -66.84 -10.86 -67.04
C ASP A 24 -66.17 -10.59 -65.69
N LEU A 25 -64.84 -10.64 -65.67
CA LEU A 25 -64.01 -10.41 -64.49
C LEU A 25 -63.44 -8.99 -64.45
N THR A 26 -63.88 -8.08 -65.33
CA THR A 26 -63.30 -6.74 -65.46
C THR A 26 -63.28 -5.99 -64.12
N GLY A 27 -62.09 -5.58 -63.69
CA GLY A 27 -61.87 -4.85 -62.43
C GLY A 27 -61.80 -5.73 -61.18
N MET A 28 -61.89 -7.06 -61.33
CA MET A 28 -61.61 -8.00 -60.24
C MET A 28 -60.12 -8.32 -60.17
N THR A 29 -59.67 -8.71 -58.98
CA THR A 29 -58.34 -9.26 -58.74
C THR A 29 -58.48 -10.63 -58.10
N THR A 30 -57.71 -11.59 -58.62
CA THR A 30 -57.55 -12.92 -58.02
C THR A 30 -56.36 -12.90 -57.08
N TYR A 31 -56.60 -13.31 -55.84
CA TYR A 31 -55.61 -13.42 -54.79
C TYR A 31 -55.44 -14.87 -54.34
N ARG A 32 -54.24 -15.24 -53.91
CA ARG A 32 -53.96 -16.48 -53.19
C ARG A 32 -53.46 -16.15 -51.78
N LEU A 33 -54.00 -16.83 -50.79
CA LEU A 33 -53.62 -16.69 -49.39
C LEU A 33 -52.69 -17.83 -49.03
N TYR A 34 -51.53 -17.52 -48.48
CA TYR A 34 -50.53 -18.49 -48.05
C TYR A 34 -50.24 -18.33 -46.57
N ALA A 35 -50.17 -19.44 -45.84
CA ALA A 35 -49.50 -19.47 -44.54
C ALA A 35 -48.00 -19.37 -44.79
N GLN A 36 -47.31 -18.39 -44.21
CA GLN A 36 -45.85 -18.28 -44.26
C GLN A 36 -45.24 -19.01 -43.06
N LEU A 37 -44.41 -20.01 -43.33
CA LEU A 37 -43.78 -20.86 -42.32
C LEU A 37 -42.28 -20.58 -42.18
N THR A 38 -41.66 -21.11 -41.12
CA THR A 38 -40.23 -20.93 -40.85
C THR A 38 -39.37 -22.14 -41.22
N ASP A 39 -39.94 -23.35 -41.27
CA ASP A 39 -39.23 -24.56 -41.68
C ASP A 39 -39.98 -25.31 -42.79
N SER A 40 -39.23 -25.88 -43.74
CA SER A 40 -39.77 -26.67 -44.85
C SER A 40 -40.51 -27.94 -44.42
N THR A 41 -40.27 -28.39 -43.19
CA THR A 41 -40.89 -29.58 -42.60
C THR A 41 -42.10 -29.25 -41.74
N ASP A 42 -42.43 -27.97 -41.52
CA ASP A 42 -43.65 -27.58 -40.83
C ASP A 42 -44.88 -27.98 -41.65
N PHE A 43 -45.94 -28.35 -40.93
CA PHE A 43 -47.16 -28.87 -41.54
C PHE A 43 -48.38 -28.08 -41.06
N VAL A 44 -49.13 -27.48 -41.98
CA VAL A 44 -50.44 -26.89 -41.71
C VAL A 44 -51.49 -27.99 -41.81
N GLY A 45 -52.15 -28.29 -40.68
CA GLY A 45 -53.11 -29.38 -40.60
C GLY A 45 -54.55 -28.95 -40.70
N ALA A 46 -54.89 -27.78 -40.17
CA ALA A 46 -56.27 -27.32 -40.13
C ALA A 46 -56.36 -25.80 -40.14
N VAL A 47 -57.44 -25.30 -40.72
CA VAL A 47 -57.98 -23.97 -40.42
C VAL A 47 -59.27 -24.19 -39.63
N TYR A 48 -59.42 -23.49 -38.52
CA TYR A 48 -60.49 -23.74 -37.57
C TYR A 48 -61.06 -22.43 -37.02
N GLY A 49 -62.33 -22.46 -36.60
CA GLY A 49 -62.96 -21.29 -36.00
C GLY A 49 -64.16 -21.66 -35.13
N SER A 50 -64.55 -20.73 -34.27
CA SER A 50 -65.69 -20.83 -33.35
C SER A 50 -66.20 -19.44 -32.95
N SER A 51 -67.24 -19.36 -32.12
CA SER A 51 -67.69 -18.09 -31.54
C SER A 51 -66.63 -17.37 -30.69
N ASP A 52 -65.69 -18.11 -30.09
CA ASP A 52 -64.63 -17.53 -29.25
C ASP A 52 -63.38 -17.15 -30.06
N GLU A 53 -63.11 -17.89 -31.13
CA GLU A 53 -62.01 -17.68 -32.07
C GLU A 53 -62.60 -17.66 -33.48
N ALA A 54 -63.28 -16.57 -33.84
CA ALA A 54 -63.95 -16.46 -35.13
C ALA A 54 -62.92 -16.41 -36.27
N ILE A 55 -63.30 -16.93 -37.43
CA ILE A 55 -62.54 -16.74 -38.67
C ILE A 55 -63.42 -16.15 -39.73
N ASP A 56 -62.82 -15.37 -40.61
CA ASP A 56 -63.50 -14.82 -41.77
C ASP A 56 -62.56 -14.62 -42.96
N ILE A 57 -63.13 -14.78 -44.15
CA ILE A 57 -62.55 -14.30 -45.40
C ILE A 57 -63.63 -13.42 -46.03
N SER A 58 -63.39 -12.12 -45.97
CA SER A 58 -64.36 -11.11 -46.32
C SER A 58 -63.89 -10.23 -47.45
N THR A 59 -64.81 -9.84 -48.32
CA THR A 59 -64.61 -8.76 -49.28
C THR A 59 -65.63 -7.66 -49.04
N SER A 60 -65.28 -6.42 -49.37
CA SER A 60 -66.23 -5.29 -49.34
C SER A 60 -67.33 -5.40 -50.40
N THR A 61 -67.23 -6.32 -51.36
CA THR A 61 -68.23 -6.57 -52.40
C THR A 61 -68.72 -8.02 -52.39
N THR A 62 -68.35 -8.84 -53.37
CA THR A 62 -68.73 -10.25 -53.52
C THR A 62 -67.56 -11.05 -54.08
N PHE A 63 -67.52 -12.34 -53.76
CA PHE A 63 -66.59 -13.27 -54.40
C PHE A 63 -67.16 -13.79 -55.72
N PHE A 64 -66.27 -13.97 -56.71
CA PHE A 64 -66.62 -14.65 -57.94
C PHE A 64 -66.63 -16.16 -57.70
N GLN A 65 -67.77 -16.79 -58.00
CA GLN A 65 -67.97 -18.23 -57.96
C GLN A 65 -68.41 -18.77 -59.33
N HIS A 66 -67.67 -19.75 -59.81
CA HIS A 66 -67.90 -20.39 -61.10
C HIS A 66 -68.87 -21.58 -60.95
N PRO A 67 -69.91 -21.72 -61.81
CA PRO A 67 -70.92 -22.79 -61.67
C PRO A 67 -70.40 -24.25 -61.77
N ALA A 68 -69.19 -24.44 -62.29
CA ALA A 68 -68.52 -25.74 -62.38
C ALA A 68 -67.35 -25.89 -61.39
N GLY A 69 -67.22 -24.94 -60.46
CA GLY A 69 -66.26 -24.95 -59.36
C GLY A 69 -66.78 -25.68 -58.13
N GLY A 70 -66.20 -25.35 -56.98
CA GLY A 70 -66.62 -25.89 -55.69
C GLY A 70 -65.87 -25.26 -54.52
N SER A 71 -66.27 -25.61 -53.30
CA SER A 71 -65.80 -24.95 -52.08
C SER A 71 -64.35 -25.22 -51.75
N PHE A 72 -63.78 -26.29 -52.29
CA PHE A 72 -62.37 -26.60 -52.13
C PHE A 72 -61.64 -26.65 -53.46
N GLY A 73 -60.38 -26.23 -53.48
CA GLY A 73 -59.52 -26.37 -54.67
C GLY A 73 -59.42 -27.82 -55.16
N THR A 74 -59.61 -28.79 -54.26
CA THR A 74 -59.65 -30.22 -54.58
C THR A 74 -60.86 -30.67 -55.40
N ASP A 75 -61.93 -29.86 -55.43
CA ASP A 75 -63.11 -30.11 -56.24
C ASP A 75 -62.90 -29.71 -57.71
N ILE A 76 -61.86 -28.91 -57.99
CA ILE A 76 -61.53 -28.45 -59.33
C ILE A 76 -60.83 -29.58 -60.10
N ASN A 77 -61.44 -29.97 -61.22
CA ASN A 77 -60.86 -30.94 -62.13
C ASN A 77 -60.11 -30.23 -63.27
N GLY A 78 -58.79 -30.38 -63.27
CA GLY A 78 -57.89 -29.75 -64.25
C GLY A 78 -58.19 -30.05 -65.72
N PHE A 79 -58.96 -31.10 -66.03
CA PHE A 79 -59.45 -31.34 -67.39
C PHE A 79 -60.30 -30.16 -67.92
N PHE A 80 -61.13 -29.55 -67.07
CA PHE A 80 -62.05 -28.49 -67.48
C PHE A 80 -61.37 -27.14 -67.69
N LEU A 81 -60.21 -26.88 -67.09
CA LEU A 81 -59.50 -25.60 -67.21
C LEU A 81 -59.12 -25.26 -68.67
N SER A 82 -58.86 -26.26 -69.50
CA SER A 82 -58.56 -26.07 -70.93
C SER A 82 -59.78 -25.66 -71.78
N ILE A 83 -60.99 -25.83 -71.25
CA ILE A 83 -62.28 -25.62 -71.94
C ILE A 83 -63.06 -24.46 -71.31
N LEU A 84 -62.87 -24.24 -70.00
CA LEU A 84 -63.48 -23.19 -69.19
C LEU A 84 -62.35 -22.42 -68.49
N PRO A 85 -61.69 -21.47 -69.16
CA PRO A 85 -60.55 -20.76 -68.59
C PRO A 85 -60.93 -19.82 -67.44
N ASP A 86 -62.20 -19.44 -67.32
CA ASP A 86 -62.75 -18.70 -66.17
C ASP A 86 -62.88 -19.53 -64.90
N LEU A 87 -62.90 -20.87 -65.00
CA LEU A 87 -62.89 -21.76 -63.84
C LEU A 87 -61.58 -21.64 -63.03
N ASP A 88 -60.47 -21.25 -63.67
CA ASP A 88 -59.16 -21.10 -63.02
C ASP A 88 -59.14 -19.99 -61.95
N TYR A 89 -60.10 -19.06 -62.04
CA TYR A 89 -60.21 -17.90 -61.16
C TYR A 89 -61.40 -18.02 -60.19
N ASP A 90 -62.00 -19.21 -60.06
CA ASP A 90 -63.00 -19.53 -59.05
C ASP A 90 -62.47 -19.27 -57.62
N SER A 91 -63.35 -18.97 -56.66
CA SER A 91 -62.97 -18.73 -55.27
C SER A 91 -63.21 -19.98 -54.41
N TRP A 92 -62.17 -20.47 -53.77
CA TRP A 92 -62.19 -21.74 -53.05
C TRP A 92 -61.20 -21.76 -51.89
N LEU A 93 -61.44 -22.66 -50.94
CA LEU A 93 -60.59 -22.89 -49.76
C LEU A 93 -59.67 -24.08 -50.01
N THR A 94 -58.55 -24.17 -49.30
CA THR A 94 -57.66 -25.33 -49.40
C THR A 94 -56.71 -25.47 -48.22
N ILE A 95 -55.90 -26.53 -48.25
CA ILE A 95 -54.62 -26.66 -47.59
C ILE A 95 -53.64 -27.26 -48.61
N GLY A 96 -52.86 -26.39 -49.26
CA GLY A 96 -51.79 -26.69 -50.20
C GLY A 96 -52.15 -27.32 -51.54
N LEU A 97 -53.44 -27.44 -51.87
CA LEU A 97 -53.89 -27.94 -53.18
C LEU A 97 -54.63 -26.88 -53.97
N ASP A 98 -54.27 -26.70 -55.24
CA ASP A 98 -55.01 -25.84 -56.18
C ASP A 98 -55.85 -26.63 -57.19
N LEU A 99 -55.78 -27.97 -57.14
CA LEU A 99 -56.54 -28.91 -57.96
C LEU A 99 -56.81 -30.20 -57.18
N ALA A 100 -57.62 -31.09 -57.77
CA ALA A 100 -57.77 -32.46 -57.28
C ALA A 100 -56.40 -33.15 -57.05
N PRO A 101 -56.23 -33.90 -55.93
CA PRO A 101 -54.96 -34.56 -55.60
C PRO A 101 -54.39 -35.38 -56.78
N SER A 102 -53.14 -35.14 -57.12
CA SER A 102 -52.44 -35.78 -58.24
C SER A 102 -51.16 -36.49 -57.82
N GLY A 103 -50.60 -36.12 -56.67
CA GLY A 103 -49.46 -36.75 -56.02
C GLY A 103 -49.81 -38.06 -55.30
N VAL A 104 -48.77 -38.86 -55.01
CA VAL A 104 -48.93 -40.18 -54.36
C VAL A 104 -49.31 -40.11 -52.89
N ASN A 105 -49.06 -38.97 -52.23
CA ASN A 105 -49.33 -38.74 -50.80
C ASN A 105 -50.12 -37.44 -50.57
N GLU A 106 -50.82 -36.94 -51.58
CA GLU A 106 -51.74 -35.80 -51.43
C GLU A 106 -53.12 -36.30 -51.02
N GLU A 107 -53.79 -35.58 -50.11
CA GLU A 107 -55.15 -35.89 -49.68
C GLU A 107 -56.12 -34.74 -49.97
N GLY A 108 -57.36 -35.10 -50.29
CA GLY A 108 -58.44 -34.12 -50.47
C GLY A 108 -58.79 -33.42 -49.15
N ILE A 109 -59.31 -32.19 -49.24
CA ILE A 109 -59.68 -31.41 -48.06
C ILE A 109 -60.91 -32.04 -47.40
N SER A 110 -60.82 -32.26 -46.09
CA SER A 110 -61.96 -32.68 -45.26
C SER A 110 -62.50 -31.50 -44.47
N SER A 111 -63.80 -31.49 -44.21
CA SER A 111 -64.41 -30.41 -43.42
C SER A 111 -65.45 -30.91 -42.43
N LEU A 112 -65.57 -30.20 -41.31
CA LEU A 112 -66.53 -30.47 -40.25
C LEU A 112 -67.13 -29.15 -39.75
N GLY A 113 -68.45 -29.10 -39.61
CA GLY A 113 -69.12 -27.97 -38.94
C GLY A 113 -69.19 -26.65 -39.73
N ILE A 114 -68.86 -26.65 -41.04
CA ILE A 114 -68.82 -25.43 -41.88
C ILE A 114 -69.79 -25.43 -43.07
N THR A 115 -70.83 -26.26 -43.04
CA THR A 115 -71.72 -26.46 -44.21
C THR A 115 -72.53 -25.22 -44.59
N ALA A 116 -72.92 -24.40 -43.63
CA ALA A 116 -73.71 -23.19 -43.92
C ALA A 116 -72.83 -22.10 -44.51
N GLU A 117 -71.62 -21.98 -43.98
CA GLU A 117 -70.56 -21.04 -44.33
C GLU A 117 -70.04 -21.33 -45.74
N GLN A 118 -69.82 -22.61 -46.08
CA GLN A 118 -69.53 -23.06 -47.45
C GLN A 118 -70.64 -22.66 -48.42
N ALA A 119 -71.90 -22.91 -48.06
CA ALA A 119 -73.03 -22.57 -48.95
C ALA A 119 -73.16 -21.06 -49.18
N ALA A 120 -72.84 -20.22 -48.18
CA ALA A 120 -72.79 -18.77 -48.33
C ALA A 120 -71.62 -18.34 -49.23
N PHE A 121 -70.45 -18.94 -49.04
CA PHE A 121 -69.27 -18.66 -49.86
C PHE A 121 -69.49 -19.06 -51.33
N GLU A 122 -70.09 -20.22 -51.61
CA GLU A 122 -70.51 -20.62 -52.98
C GLU A 122 -71.56 -19.69 -53.61
N ALA A 123 -72.31 -18.95 -52.80
CA ALA A 123 -73.24 -17.93 -53.28
C ALA A 123 -72.54 -16.58 -53.58
N GLY A 124 -71.23 -16.48 -53.35
CA GLY A 124 -70.43 -15.26 -53.50
C GLY A 124 -70.44 -14.34 -52.29
N GLU A 125 -70.98 -14.79 -51.15
CA GLU A 125 -70.96 -14.07 -49.88
C GLU A 125 -69.64 -14.29 -49.12
N ASN A 126 -69.43 -13.53 -48.04
CA ASN A 126 -68.25 -13.69 -47.20
C ASN A 126 -68.28 -15.05 -46.48
N PHE A 127 -67.11 -15.68 -46.34
CA PHE A 127 -66.97 -16.83 -45.48
C PHE A 127 -66.79 -16.33 -44.05
N VAL A 128 -67.73 -16.61 -43.15
CA VAL A 128 -67.67 -16.20 -41.74
C VAL A 128 -68.04 -17.38 -40.87
N LEU A 129 -67.13 -17.81 -40.00
CA LEU A 129 -67.35 -18.90 -39.05
C LEU A 129 -67.19 -18.37 -37.61
N ASP A 130 -68.32 -18.09 -36.98
CA ASP A 130 -68.45 -17.55 -35.62
C ASP A 130 -69.43 -18.37 -34.76
N SER A 131 -69.71 -19.62 -35.16
CA SER A 131 -70.72 -20.45 -34.52
C SER A 131 -70.24 -21.06 -33.19
N ASP A 132 -71.17 -21.22 -32.23
CA ASP A 132 -70.89 -21.84 -30.92
C ASP A 132 -70.39 -23.30 -31.02
N ILE A 133 -70.72 -24.00 -32.10
CA ILE A 133 -70.29 -25.39 -32.34
C ILE A 133 -68.86 -25.40 -32.90
N GLY A 134 -68.47 -24.33 -33.59
CA GLY A 134 -67.24 -24.22 -34.35
C GLY A 134 -67.21 -25.13 -35.58
N GLY A 135 -66.14 -24.99 -36.34
CA GLY A 135 -65.92 -25.74 -37.56
C GLY A 135 -64.47 -25.70 -38.00
N SER A 136 -64.13 -26.54 -38.97
CA SER A 136 -62.78 -26.61 -39.52
C SER A 136 -62.79 -27.27 -40.89
N TRP A 137 -61.82 -26.89 -41.73
CA TRP A 137 -61.34 -27.73 -42.81
C TRP A 137 -59.89 -28.13 -42.55
N PHE A 138 -59.54 -29.36 -42.87
CA PHE A 138 -58.30 -29.98 -42.44
C PHE A 138 -57.82 -31.08 -43.38
N VAL A 139 -56.54 -31.42 -43.22
CA VAL A 139 -55.84 -32.56 -43.81
C VAL A 139 -55.11 -33.31 -42.71
N LEU A 140 -54.88 -34.61 -42.89
CA LEU A 140 -54.30 -35.44 -41.84
C LEU A 140 -52.76 -35.33 -41.85
N PRO A 141 -52.10 -35.35 -40.67
CA PRO A 141 -50.64 -35.38 -40.61
C PRO A 141 -50.05 -36.50 -41.47
N GLY A 142 -49.16 -36.13 -42.39
CA GLY A 142 -48.54 -37.06 -43.36
C GLY A 142 -48.96 -36.83 -44.80
N SER A 143 -49.97 -36.00 -45.07
CA SER A 143 -50.29 -35.54 -46.42
C SER A 143 -49.23 -34.56 -46.94
N GLU A 144 -48.76 -34.73 -48.17
CA GLU A 144 -47.70 -33.89 -48.74
C GLU A 144 -48.15 -32.43 -48.95
N ASN A 145 -49.43 -32.22 -49.24
CA ASN A 145 -49.99 -30.88 -49.46
C ASN A 145 -50.10 -30.01 -48.19
N GLY A 146 -50.02 -30.58 -46.99
CA GLY A 146 -49.96 -29.76 -45.77
C GLY A 146 -48.54 -29.26 -45.45
N MET A 147 -47.51 -29.72 -46.15
CA MET A 147 -46.11 -29.39 -45.85
C MET A 147 -45.69 -28.05 -46.47
N ALA A 148 -44.96 -27.25 -45.70
CA ALA A 148 -44.43 -25.95 -46.14
C ALA A 148 -43.49 -26.03 -47.35
N GLY A 149 -42.75 -27.14 -47.48
CA GLY A 149 -41.88 -27.41 -48.61
C GLY A 149 -40.75 -26.38 -48.77
N PRO A 150 -40.07 -26.36 -49.94
CA PRO A 150 -38.95 -25.45 -50.20
C PRO A 150 -39.31 -23.97 -50.21
N GLU A 151 -40.58 -23.65 -50.49
CA GLU A 151 -41.10 -22.28 -50.58
C GLU A 151 -41.50 -21.73 -49.20
N LEU A 152 -41.48 -22.58 -48.16
CA LEU A 152 -41.85 -22.25 -46.78
C LEU A 152 -43.28 -21.71 -46.68
N GLN A 153 -44.19 -22.18 -47.54
CA GLN A 153 -45.53 -21.65 -47.68
C GLN A 153 -46.54 -22.76 -47.91
N VAL A 154 -47.73 -22.63 -47.36
CA VAL A 154 -48.87 -23.52 -47.64
C VAL A 154 -50.05 -22.69 -48.11
N LEU A 155 -50.59 -23.02 -49.29
CA LEU A 155 -51.78 -22.36 -49.84
C LEU A 155 -53.00 -22.62 -48.94
N LEU A 156 -53.79 -21.59 -48.65
CA LEU A 156 -54.97 -21.66 -47.77
C LEU A 156 -56.27 -21.36 -48.51
N ALA A 157 -56.22 -20.48 -49.52
CA ALA A 157 -57.39 -20.14 -50.33
C ALA A 157 -56.96 -19.45 -51.63
N GLN A 158 -57.85 -19.48 -52.61
CA GLN A 158 -57.85 -18.57 -53.73
C GLN A 158 -59.18 -17.80 -53.73
N VAL A 159 -59.14 -16.49 -53.91
CA VAL A 159 -60.34 -15.66 -53.94
C VAL A 159 -60.26 -14.63 -55.05
N THR A 160 -61.37 -14.43 -55.76
CA THR A 160 -61.48 -13.42 -56.82
C THR A 160 -62.55 -12.40 -56.46
N THR A 161 -62.19 -11.12 -56.37
CA THR A 161 -63.12 -10.05 -56.00
C THR A 161 -62.68 -8.70 -56.57
N ASN A 162 -63.62 -7.76 -56.75
CA ASN A 162 -63.34 -6.35 -57.06
C ASN A 162 -63.42 -5.44 -55.83
N GLY A 163 -63.61 -6.03 -54.64
CA GLY A 163 -63.63 -5.32 -53.37
C GLY A 163 -62.28 -5.36 -52.66
N LEU A 164 -62.25 -4.74 -51.48
CA LEU A 164 -61.14 -4.85 -50.54
C LEU A 164 -61.25 -6.18 -49.81
N LEU A 165 -60.20 -6.99 -49.87
CA LEU A 165 -60.09 -8.26 -49.15
C LEU A 165 -59.59 -8.00 -47.73
N SER A 166 -60.22 -8.61 -46.75
CA SER A 166 -59.78 -8.61 -45.36
C SER A 166 -60.26 -9.86 -44.65
N GLY A 167 -59.59 -10.25 -43.58
CA GLY A 167 -60.12 -11.28 -42.70
C GLY A 167 -59.09 -11.78 -41.71
N GLN A 168 -59.48 -12.83 -41.01
CA GLN A 168 -58.68 -13.48 -39.98
C GLN A 168 -58.86 -15.00 -40.09
N LEU A 169 -57.76 -15.76 -40.05
CA LEU A 169 -57.80 -17.23 -39.97
C LEU A 169 -57.04 -17.72 -38.74
N ASN A 170 -57.57 -18.76 -38.10
CA ASN A 170 -56.85 -19.54 -37.08
C ASN A 170 -56.30 -20.81 -37.72
N LEU A 171 -55.00 -21.00 -37.58
CA LEU A 171 -54.26 -22.10 -38.20
C LEU A 171 -53.74 -23.05 -37.13
N GLN A 172 -53.88 -24.34 -37.39
CA GLN A 172 -53.15 -25.39 -36.69
C GLN A 172 -51.93 -25.79 -37.52
N CYS A 173 -50.75 -25.64 -36.91
CA CYS A 173 -49.48 -26.02 -37.50
C CYS A 173 -48.74 -27.03 -36.59
N PHE A 174 -48.28 -28.14 -37.14
CA PHE A 174 -47.42 -29.12 -36.46
C PHE A 174 -45.96 -28.82 -36.78
N GLN A 175 -45.18 -28.52 -35.75
CA GLN A 175 -43.78 -28.11 -35.89
C GLN A 175 -42.94 -29.30 -36.39
N GLY A 176 -42.21 -29.11 -37.49
CA GLY A 176 -41.47 -30.18 -38.16
C GLY A 176 -42.31 -31.40 -38.54
N GLY A 177 -43.63 -31.23 -38.71
CA GLY A 177 -44.57 -32.28 -39.04
C GLY A 177 -44.85 -33.25 -37.89
N ASN A 178 -44.43 -32.94 -36.66
CA ASN A 178 -44.69 -33.77 -35.49
C ASN A 178 -46.11 -33.52 -34.94
N PRO A 179 -47.03 -34.51 -34.97
CA PRO A 179 -48.41 -34.32 -34.52
C PRO A 179 -48.55 -34.05 -33.01
N PHE A 180 -47.47 -34.18 -32.24
CA PHE A 180 -47.46 -33.87 -30.80
C PHE A 180 -46.96 -32.45 -30.47
N ASP A 181 -46.37 -31.76 -31.45
CA ASP A 181 -45.84 -30.42 -31.28
C ASP A 181 -46.71 -29.46 -32.10
N GLU A 182 -47.88 -29.10 -31.58
CA GLU A 182 -48.83 -28.21 -32.26
C GLU A 182 -48.68 -26.75 -31.87
N GLN A 183 -48.93 -25.88 -32.84
CA GLN A 183 -49.12 -24.45 -32.68
C GLN A 183 -50.52 -24.11 -33.19
N LEU A 184 -51.29 -23.41 -32.36
CA LEU A 184 -52.53 -22.76 -32.73
C LEU A 184 -52.28 -21.26 -32.74
N ALA A 185 -52.54 -20.61 -33.87
CA ALA A 185 -52.27 -19.19 -34.02
C ALA A 185 -53.26 -18.52 -34.97
N THR A 186 -53.60 -17.29 -34.63
CA THR A 186 -54.52 -16.42 -35.37
C THR A 186 -53.73 -15.39 -36.15
N PHE A 187 -54.07 -15.21 -37.42
CA PHE A 187 -53.42 -14.22 -38.27
C PHE A 187 -54.46 -13.43 -39.06
N GLU A 188 -54.29 -12.12 -39.07
CA GLU A 188 -55.07 -11.21 -39.90
C GLU A 188 -54.38 -11.01 -41.25
N PHE A 189 -55.18 -10.72 -42.27
CA PHE A 189 -54.70 -10.41 -43.60
C PHE A 189 -55.62 -9.39 -44.27
N GLY A 190 -55.08 -8.71 -45.28
CA GLY A 190 -55.86 -7.85 -46.15
C GLY A 190 -55.16 -7.66 -47.49
N ALA A 191 -55.92 -7.21 -48.49
CA ALA A 191 -55.42 -6.82 -49.80
C ALA A 191 -56.40 -5.91 -50.53
N GLY A 192 -55.91 -5.21 -51.56
CA GLY A 192 -56.70 -4.34 -52.43
C GLY A 192 -56.44 -2.85 -52.23
N ALA A 193 -55.89 -2.44 -51.09
CA ALA A 193 -55.39 -1.09 -50.84
C ALA A 193 -54.05 -1.14 -50.08
N PRO A 194 -52.92 -1.32 -50.78
CA PRO A 194 -51.59 -1.29 -50.18
C PRO A 194 -51.23 0.12 -49.71
N GLY A 195 -50.68 0.22 -48.50
CA GLY A 195 -50.18 1.46 -47.92
C GLY A 195 -49.89 1.29 -46.43
N CYS A 196 -49.46 2.34 -45.74
CA CYS A 196 -49.17 2.24 -44.33
C CYS A 196 -50.43 2.13 -43.47
N THR A 197 -50.56 1.02 -42.74
CA THR A 197 -51.73 0.73 -41.88
C THR A 197 -51.56 1.14 -40.42
N SER A 198 -50.36 1.57 -40.01
CA SER A 198 -50.08 1.98 -38.63
C SER A 198 -50.48 3.42 -38.38
N GLU A 199 -51.43 3.67 -37.47
CA GLU A 199 -51.88 5.02 -37.09
C GLU A 199 -50.76 5.90 -36.49
N ASP A 200 -49.73 5.27 -35.92
CA ASP A 200 -48.57 5.95 -35.32
C ASP A 200 -47.50 6.34 -36.36
N ALA A 201 -47.64 5.91 -37.61
CA ALA A 201 -46.71 6.25 -38.68
C ALA A 201 -47.03 7.63 -39.27
N CYS A 202 -45.97 8.33 -39.65
CA CYS A 202 -46.05 9.67 -40.22
C CYS A 202 -46.70 9.73 -41.60
N ASN A 203 -46.78 8.60 -42.30
CA ASN A 203 -47.43 8.45 -43.59
C ASN A 203 -48.61 7.46 -43.54
N PHE A 204 -49.26 7.32 -42.38
CA PHE A 204 -50.49 6.53 -42.22
C PHE A 204 -51.50 6.84 -43.33
N ASP A 205 -51.98 5.81 -44.02
CA ASP A 205 -53.04 5.91 -45.02
C ASP A 205 -54.33 5.29 -44.48
N PRO A 206 -55.36 6.10 -44.15
CA PRO A 206 -56.63 5.58 -43.64
C PRO A 206 -57.42 4.75 -44.66
N ALA A 207 -57.03 4.75 -45.94
CA ALA A 207 -57.62 3.90 -46.97
C ALA A 207 -56.88 2.57 -47.15
N ALA A 208 -55.69 2.40 -46.55
CA ALA A 208 -54.92 1.17 -46.67
C ALA A 208 -55.53 0.06 -45.79
N ASN A 209 -55.62 -1.14 -46.35
CA ASN A 209 -56.07 -2.35 -45.64
C ASN A 209 -55.02 -3.47 -45.65
N SER A 210 -53.85 -3.20 -46.22
CA SER A 210 -52.72 -4.12 -46.26
C SER A 210 -51.42 -3.33 -46.18
N ASP A 211 -50.56 -3.67 -45.22
CA ASP A 211 -49.25 -3.02 -45.08
C ASP A 211 -48.32 -3.43 -46.21
N ASP A 212 -47.83 -2.46 -46.97
CA ASP A 212 -46.85 -2.66 -48.05
C ASP A 212 -45.41 -2.41 -47.58
N GLY A 213 -45.21 -2.17 -46.28
CA GLY A 213 -43.92 -1.86 -45.67
C GLY A 213 -43.50 -0.40 -45.90
N SER A 214 -44.38 0.46 -46.42
CA SER A 214 -44.09 1.88 -46.61
C SER A 214 -44.17 2.70 -45.33
N CYS A 215 -44.63 2.14 -44.20
CA CYS A 215 -44.75 2.88 -42.94
C CYS A 215 -43.42 3.53 -42.53
N TRP A 216 -43.46 4.85 -42.37
CA TRP A 216 -42.35 5.67 -41.96
C TRP A 216 -42.65 6.27 -40.59
N PHE A 217 -41.73 6.06 -39.65
CA PHE A 217 -41.79 6.60 -38.30
C PHE A 217 -40.69 7.64 -38.11
N ALA A 218 -41.01 8.73 -37.42
CA ALA A 218 -40.03 9.72 -37.04
C ALA A 218 -38.99 9.11 -36.07
N PRO A 219 -37.71 9.53 -36.12
CA PRO A 219 -36.73 9.17 -35.12
C PRO A 219 -37.18 9.59 -33.71
N ALA A 220 -36.74 8.87 -32.68
CA ALA A 220 -37.06 9.21 -31.30
C ALA A 220 -36.66 10.67 -30.99
N GLY A 221 -37.58 11.44 -30.37
CA GLY A 221 -37.39 12.87 -30.07
C GLY A 221 -37.82 13.82 -31.18
N TYR A 222 -38.13 13.32 -32.38
CA TYR A 222 -38.56 14.13 -33.53
C TYR A 222 -40.02 13.88 -33.89
N GLY A 223 -40.68 14.92 -34.41
CA GLY A 223 -41.98 14.86 -35.04
C GLY A 223 -41.92 14.33 -36.48
N CYS A 224 -43.09 14.12 -37.07
CA CYS A 224 -43.23 13.68 -38.47
C CYS A 224 -42.83 14.73 -39.52
N ASP A 225 -42.61 15.96 -39.09
CA ASP A 225 -41.99 17.05 -39.85
C ASP A 225 -40.46 17.07 -39.70
N LEU A 226 -39.90 16.14 -38.93
CA LEU A 226 -38.49 16.13 -38.49
C LEU A 226 -38.11 17.34 -37.64
N GLU A 227 -39.08 18.01 -37.03
CA GLU A 227 -38.81 19.02 -36.01
C GLU A 227 -38.63 18.35 -34.66
N CYS A 228 -37.75 18.91 -33.84
CA CYS A 228 -37.57 18.40 -32.50
C CYS A 228 -38.80 18.68 -31.62
N LEU A 229 -39.21 17.70 -30.81
CA LEU A 229 -40.33 17.84 -29.88
C LEU A 229 -39.98 18.63 -28.61
N GLU A 230 -38.73 18.56 -28.17
CA GLU A 230 -38.18 19.27 -26.99
C GLU A 230 -36.86 19.95 -27.38
N ASP A 231 -36.96 21.24 -27.69
CA ASP A 231 -35.86 22.12 -28.11
C ASP A 231 -36.00 23.44 -27.34
N SER A 232 -35.23 23.57 -26.27
CA SER A 232 -35.30 24.66 -25.29
C SER A 232 -34.65 25.94 -25.80
N ASP A 233 -33.61 25.84 -26.62
CA ASP A 233 -32.82 26.98 -27.10
C ASP A 233 -33.16 27.39 -28.54
N GLY A 234 -33.86 26.53 -29.28
CA GLY A 234 -34.39 26.75 -30.62
C GLY A 234 -33.38 26.55 -31.74
N ASP A 235 -32.28 25.83 -31.51
CA ASP A 235 -31.22 25.60 -32.50
C ASP A 235 -31.53 24.44 -33.47
N GLY A 236 -32.59 23.68 -33.21
CA GLY A 236 -33.05 22.54 -34.02
C GLY A 236 -32.44 21.20 -33.63
N VAL A 237 -31.65 21.14 -32.56
CA VAL A 237 -31.18 19.92 -31.91
C VAL A 237 -32.05 19.68 -30.68
N CYS A 238 -32.47 18.44 -30.48
CA CYS A 238 -33.26 18.12 -29.30
C CYS A 238 -32.44 18.20 -28.02
N ASP A 239 -33.06 18.67 -26.93
CA ASP A 239 -32.46 18.80 -25.59
C ASP A 239 -31.73 17.51 -25.16
N GLN A 240 -32.33 16.34 -25.43
CA GLN A 240 -31.71 15.04 -25.10
C GLN A 240 -30.45 14.69 -25.90
N TYR A 241 -30.22 15.39 -27.01
CA TYR A 241 -29.08 15.23 -27.92
C TYR A 241 -28.13 16.42 -27.87
N GLU A 242 -28.39 17.39 -26.99
CA GLU A 242 -27.52 18.54 -26.86
C GLU A 242 -26.17 18.19 -26.24
N VAL A 243 -25.12 18.80 -26.77
CA VAL A 243 -23.77 18.73 -26.21
C VAL A 243 -23.46 20.08 -25.58
N ALA A 244 -23.49 20.11 -24.25
CA ALA A 244 -23.11 21.28 -23.48
C ALA A 244 -21.59 21.46 -23.44
N GLY A 245 -21.09 22.66 -23.72
CA GLY A 245 -19.65 22.95 -23.61
C GLY A 245 -19.22 24.28 -24.22
N CYS A 246 -17.92 24.44 -24.38
CA CYS A 246 -17.27 25.60 -25.01
C CYS A 246 -16.38 25.14 -26.18
N GLU A 247 -16.30 25.93 -27.26
CA GLU A 247 -15.47 25.62 -28.43
C GLU A 247 -13.98 25.99 -28.27
N ASP A 248 -13.61 26.69 -27.19
CA ASP A 248 -12.22 27.06 -26.92
C ASP A 248 -11.45 25.87 -26.35
N SER A 249 -10.46 25.38 -27.11
CA SER A 249 -9.62 24.24 -26.74
C SER A 249 -8.71 24.51 -25.54
N ALA A 250 -8.58 25.75 -25.09
CA ALA A 250 -7.90 26.10 -23.84
C ALA A 250 -8.82 26.03 -22.60
N SER A 251 -10.12 25.81 -22.78
CA SER A 251 -11.09 25.72 -21.68
C SER A 251 -11.19 24.29 -21.11
N CYS A 252 -11.52 24.20 -19.83
CA CYS A 252 -11.72 22.96 -19.09
C CYS A 252 -13.03 22.25 -19.40
N ASN A 253 -13.99 22.98 -19.96
CA ASN A 253 -15.25 22.45 -20.50
C ASN A 253 -15.26 22.49 -22.03
N TYR A 254 -14.09 22.32 -22.66
CA TYR A 254 -13.98 22.17 -24.10
C TYR A 254 -14.71 20.92 -24.57
N ALA A 255 -15.56 21.07 -25.58
CA ALA A 255 -16.11 19.94 -26.33
C ALA A 255 -16.30 20.31 -27.81
N GLU A 256 -16.31 19.29 -28.66
CA GLU A 256 -16.56 19.43 -30.10
C GLU A 256 -18.04 19.19 -30.40
N GLY A 257 -18.58 19.87 -31.41
CA GLY A 257 -19.98 19.70 -31.81
C GLY A 257 -20.96 20.21 -30.75
N ILE A 258 -20.61 21.32 -30.08
CA ILE A 258 -21.46 21.99 -29.11
C ILE A 258 -22.76 22.42 -29.78
N THR A 259 -23.86 22.05 -29.16
CA THR A 259 -25.20 22.52 -29.52
C THR A 259 -25.83 23.28 -28.37
N ASP A 260 -25.34 23.12 -27.12
CA ASP A 260 -25.71 23.95 -25.96
C ASP A 260 -24.47 24.74 -25.44
N PRO A 261 -24.23 25.97 -25.94
CA PRO A 261 -23.05 26.74 -25.56
C PRO A 261 -23.14 27.27 -24.13
N VAL A 262 -22.20 26.84 -23.29
CA VAL A 262 -22.04 27.34 -21.91
C VAL A 262 -20.79 28.20 -21.75
N GLU A 263 -20.70 28.95 -20.66
CA GLU A 263 -19.54 29.81 -20.37
C GLU A 263 -18.24 28.99 -20.26
N CYS A 264 -17.17 29.43 -20.93
CA CYS A 264 -15.89 28.75 -20.93
C CYS A 264 -15.19 28.89 -19.56
N ILE A 265 -14.83 27.76 -18.97
CA ILE A 265 -14.11 27.69 -17.69
C ILE A 265 -12.63 27.48 -18.01
N TYR A 266 -11.75 28.30 -17.44
CA TYR A 266 -10.30 28.16 -17.62
C TYR A 266 -9.65 27.70 -16.32
N PRO A 267 -8.51 27.00 -16.39
CA PRO A 267 -7.79 26.61 -15.19
C PRO A 267 -7.13 27.85 -14.56
N ASP A 268 -6.97 27.81 -13.24
CA ASP A 268 -6.23 28.84 -12.52
C ASP A 268 -4.75 28.83 -12.94
N LEU A 269 -4.09 30.00 -12.87
CA LEU A 269 -2.69 30.13 -13.26
C LEU A 269 -1.80 29.12 -12.51
N GLY A 270 -1.00 28.34 -13.23
CA GLY A 270 -0.14 27.31 -12.64
C GLY A 270 -0.78 25.93 -12.49
N TYR A 271 -2.09 25.81 -12.69
CA TYR A 271 -2.85 24.57 -12.60
C TYR A 271 -3.39 24.12 -13.96
N ASP A 272 -3.72 22.83 -14.06
CA ASP A 272 -4.51 22.26 -15.14
C ASP A 272 -6.02 22.27 -14.81
N CYS A 273 -6.83 21.77 -15.73
CA CYS A 273 -8.28 21.74 -15.60
C CYS A 273 -8.83 20.76 -14.55
N SER A 274 -7.98 19.87 -14.02
CA SER A 274 -8.31 19.02 -12.88
C SER A 274 -7.91 19.67 -11.55
N GLY A 275 -7.34 20.88 -11.59
CA GLY A 275 -6.73 21.53 -10.43
C GLY A 275 -5.39 20.91 -10.03
N ALA A 276 -4.78 20.09 -10.90
CA ALA A 276 -3.45 19.55 -10.65
C ALA A 276 -2.40 20.56 -11.07
N CYS A 277 -1.27 20.55 -10.37
CA CYS A 277 -0.21 21.48 -10.68
C CYS A 277 0.49 21.14 -12.02
N LEU A 278 0.81 22.16 -12.82
CA LEU A 278 1.53 21.98 -14.09
C LEU A 278 3.02 21.68 -13.91
N ALA A 279 3.62 22.19 -12.83
CA ALA A 279 5.01 21.97 -12.47
C ALA A 279 5.10 21.97 -10.94
N ASP A 280 5.44 20.80 -10.41
CA ASP A 280 5.59 20.49 -8.99
C ASP A 280 6.82 19.58 -8.90
N ALA A 281 7.97 20.18 -8.64
CA ALA A 281 9.28 19.53 -8.74
C ALA A 281 9.54 18.56 -7.59
N ASP A 282 9.00 18.83 -6.40
CA ASP A 282 9.22 18.06 -5.18
C ASP A 282 8.02 17.16 -4.79
N ALA A 283 6.89 17.32 -5.47
CA ALA A 283 5.63 16.60 -5.31
C ALA A 283 4.92 16.84 -3.96
N ASP A 284 5.07 18.03 -3.37
CA ASP A 284 4.41 18.42 -2.12
C ASP A 284 2.96 18.92 -2.30
N GLY A 285 2.54 19.16 -3.55
CA GLY A 285 1.21 19.62 -3.92
C GLY A 285 1.05 21.14 -4.06
N ILE A 286 2.13 21.90 -3.90
CA ILE A 286 2.24 23.33 -4.21
C ILE A 286 2.95 23.44 -5.56
N CYS A 287 2.51 24.38 -6.40
CA CYS A 287 3.17 24.58 -7.68
C CYS A 287 4.48 25.34 -7.54
N ASP A 288 5.48 24.99 -8.35
CA ASP A 288 6.77 25.70 -8.46
C ASP A 288 6.59 27.23 -8.58
N LEU A 289 5.53 27.67 -9.27
CA LEU A 289 5.22 29.10 -9.44
C LEU A 289 4.85 29.80 -8.12
N PHE A 290 4.31 29.07 -7.16
CA PHE A 290 3.83 29.53 -5.87
C PHE A 290 4.73 29.12 -4.72
N GLU A 291 5.84 28.43 -5.02
CA GLU A 291 6.81 28.05 -4.01
C GLU A 291 7.52 29.28 -3.44
N VAL A 292 7.80 29.20 -2.14
CA VAL A 292 8.60 30.18 -1.41
C VAL A 292 9.81 29.44 -0.86
N GLU A 293 10.98 29.74 -1.41
CA GLU A 293 12.25 29.20 -0.93
C GLU A 293 12.57 29.67 0.51
N GLY A 294 13.02 28.76 1.36
CA GLY A 294 13.54 29.05 2.70
C GLY A 294 13.67 27.80 3.56
N CYS A 295 14.01 27.97 4.83
CA CYS A 295 14.06 26.85 5.77
C CYS A 295 12.64 26.45 6.24
N THR A 296 12.22 25.21 6.00
CA THR A 296 10.91 24.65 6.37
C THR A 296 10.94 23.83 7.66
N ASP A 297 12.14 23.47 8.16
CA ASP A 297 12.32 22.76 9.43
C ASP A 297 12.06 23.68 10.64
N ASP A 298 11.05 23.34 11.46
CA ASP A 298 10.65 24.11 12.64
C ASP A 298 11.65 24.07 13.80
N ALA A 299 12.64 23.16 13.75
CA ALA A 299 13.74 23.08 14.70
C ALA A 299 14.94 23.98 14.32
N ALA A 300 14.93 24.61 13.15
CA ALA A 300 15.99 25.51 12.72
C ALA A 300 15.79 26.95 13.21
N CYS A 301 16.88 27.65 13.47
CA CYS A 301 16.91 29.02 14.00
C CYS A 301 16.42 30.08 13.02
N ASN A 302 16.44 29.77 11.72
CA ASN A 302 15.93 30.62 10.64
C ASN A 302 14.71 30.01 9.94
N PHE A 303 13.94 29.16 10.65
CA PHE A 303 12.67 28.64 10.16
C PHE A 303 11.78 29.77 9.62
N ASN A 304 11.24 29.56 8.43
CA ASN A 304 10.31 30.46 7.77
C ASN A 304 8.98 29.74 7.54
N ALA A 305 7.95 30.09 8.31
CA ALA A 305 6.61 29.51 8.19
C ALA A 305 5.91 29.80 6.85
N ALA A 306 6.45 30.72 6.03
CA ALA A 306 5.95 30.97 4.68
C ALA A 306 6.74 30.21 3.62
N ALA A 307 7.86 29.57 3.96
CA ALA A 307 8.61 28.74 3.04
C ALA A 307 7.83 27.45 2.76
N THR A 308 7.78 27.08 1.49
CA THR A 308 7.17 25.84 1.00
C THR A 308 8.22 24.91 0.39
N ASP A 309 9.39 25.43 0.03
CA ASP A 309 10.50 24.63 -0.50
C ASP A 309 11.81 24.90 0.26
N GLU A 310 12.57 23.84 0.53
CA GLU A 310 13.81 23.83 1.29
C GLU A 310 15.00 24.32 0.45
N ASP A 311 15.45 25.54 0.70
CA ASP A 311 16.58 26.15 -0.03
C ASP A 311 17.96 25.75 0.51
N GLY A 312 17.99 24.89 1.55
CA GLY A 312 19.21 24.48 2.24
C GLY A 312 19.80 25.56 3.15
N SER A 313 19.06 26.62 3.45
CA SER A 313 19.52 27.69 4.35
C SER A 313 19.37 27.37 5.84
N CYS A 314 18.76 26.24 6.23
CA CYS A 314 18.53 25.89 7.64
C CYS A 314 19.80 25.93 8.49
N VAL A 315 19.75 26.75 9.55
CA VAL A 315 20.79 26.90 10.57
C VAL A 315 20.27 26.31 11.86
N TYR A 316 20.92 25.26 12.35
CA TYR A 316 20.56 24.62 13.62
C TYR A 316 21.43 25.13 14.77
N PRO A 317 20.91 25.11 16.00
CA PRO A 317 21.71 25.46 17.15
C PRO A 317 22.80 24.41 17.41
N ALA A 318 23.87 24.82 18.08
CA ALA A 318 24.95 23.91 18.48
C ALA A 318 24.45 22.92 19.54
N LEU A 319 25.12 21.76 19.66
CA LEU A 319 24.75 20.73 20.65
C LEU A 319 24.72 21.33 22.08
N ALA A 320 23.60 21.16 22.78
CA ALA A 320 23.29 21.71 24.11
C ALA A 320 22.98 23.23 24.18
N TYR A 321 23.01 23.94 23.05
CA TYR A 321 22.65 25.37 22.98
C TYR A 321 21.31 25.58 22.27
N ASP A 322 20.72 26.76 22.46
CA ASP A 322 19.58 27.27 21.72
C ASP A 322 20.01 28.14 20.52
N CYS A 323 19.03 28.70 19.81
CA CYS A 323 19.27 29.53 18.62
C CYS A 323 19.90 30.91 18.90
N ASN A 324 19.92 31.33 20.15
CA ASN A 324 20.59 32.54 20.60
C ASN A 324 22.01 32.25 21.12
N GLY A 325 22.41 30.98 21.14
CA GLY A 325 23.66 30.53 21.72
C GLY A 325 23.64 30.48 23.25
N GLU A 326 22.45 30.47 23.86
CA GLU A 326 22.27 30.24 25.29
C GLU A 326 22.21 28.75 25.56
N CYS A 327 22.64 28.34 26.76
CA CYS A 327 22.60 26.95 27.12
C CYS A 327 21.16 26.46 27.37
N ASN A 328 20.82 25.28 26.88
CA ASN A 328 19.49 24.68 27.09
C ASN A 328 19.28 24.22 28.54
N ASN A 329 20.32 23.68 29.17
CA ASN A 329 20.33 23.23 30.56
C ASN A 329 21.66 23.63 31.21
N ASP A 330 21.59 24.57 32.14
CA ASP A 330 22.71 25.06 32.94
C ASP A 330 22.19 25.21 34.38
N VAL A 331 22.34 24.16 35.17
CA VAL A 331 21.73 24.07 36.51
C VAL A 331 22.48 24.91 37.53
N ASP A 332 23.79 25.03 37.42
CA ASP A 332 24.64 25.73 38.39
C ASP A 332 24.95 27.19 38.00
N GLY A 333 24.69 27.56 36.74
CA GLY A 333 24.77 28.91 36.20
C GLY A 333 26.19 29.36 35.86
N ASP A 334 27.13 28.44 35.64
CA ASP A 334 28.52 28.75 35.34
C ASP A 334 28.77 29.10 33.85
N GLY A 335 27.76 28.88 32.99
CA GLY A 335 27.79 29.14 31.56
C GLY A 335 28.29 27.98 30.69
N ILE A 336 28.54 26.81 31.29
CA ILE A 336 28.78 25.54 30.62
C ILE A 336 27.49 24.71 30.73
N CYS A 337 27.09 24.09 29.62
CA CYS A 337 25.89 23.25 29.65
C CYS A 337 26.11 21.97 30.42
N ASP A 338 25.08 21.53 31.16
CA ASP A 338 25.05 20.25 31.91
C ASP A 338 25.55 19.08 31.04
N GLU A 339 25.13 19.00 29.77
CA GLU A 339 25.56 17.92 28.86
C GLU A 339 27.03 17.99 28.42
N LEU A 340 27.70 19.12 28.68
CA LEU A 340 29.10 19.40 28.38
C LEU A 340 29.98 19.49 29.63
N GLU A 341 29.40 19.30 30.82
CA GLU A 341 30.13 19.28 32.07
C GLU A 341 31.09 18.09 32.17
N LEU A 342 32.28 18.36 32.71
CA LEU A 342 33.27 17.35 33.03
C LEU A 342 33.30 17.17 34.55
N LEU A 343 32.78 16.04 35.00
CA LEU A 343 32.77 15.64 36.41
C LEU A 343 34.18 15.32 36.92
N GLY A 344 34.55 15.86 38.07
CA GLY A 344 35.78 15.54 38.81
C GLY A 344 36.06 16.51 39.94
N CYS A 345 37.13 16.29 40.71
CA CYS A 345 37.42 17.18 41.83
C CYS A 345 37.81 18.60 41.36
N THR A 346 37.04 19.61 41.80
CA THR A 346 37.27 21.03 41.50
C THR A 346 38.04 21.77 42.60
N ASP A 347 38.25 21.15 43.78
CA ASP A 347 39.04 21.74 44.87
C ASP A 347 40.55 21.70 44.55
N GLU A 348 41.15 22.86 44.32
CA GLU A 348 42.58 23.03 44.01
C GLU A 348 43.54 22.49 45.09
N ASN A 349 43.04 22.22 46.29
CA ASN A 349 43.82 21.71 47.41
C ASN A 349 43.74 20.18 47.58
N ALA A 350 42.91 19.48 46.80
CA ALA A 350 42.83 18.02 46.84
C ALA A 350 43.93 17.36 46.00
N ASP A 351 44.34 16.15 46.37
CA ASP A 351 45.41 15.42 45.66
C ASP A 351 45.00 14.98 44.25
N ASN A 352 43.70 14.85 44.00
CA ASN A 352 43.13 14.49 42.70
C ASN A 352 42.42 15.66 42.00
N TYR A 353 42.75 16.90 42.36
CA TYR A 353 42.27 18.09 41.64
C TYR A 353 42.44 17.95 40.13
N SER A 354 41.36 18.19 39.39
CA SER A 354 41.36 18.19 37.94
C SER A 354 41.02 19.60 37.42
N PRO A 355 41.97 20.31 36.79
CA PRO A 355 41.68 21.64 36.22
C PRO A 355 40.78 21.59 34.98
N ALA A 356 40.46 20.40 34.49
CA ALA A 356 39.49 20.20 33.41
C ALA A 356 38.08 19.87 33.93
N ALA A 357 37.91 19.64 35.23
CA ALA A 357 36.60 19.43 35.82
C ALA A 357 35.84 20.77 35.87
N THR A 358 34.60 20.75 35.44
CA THR A 358 33.69 21.90 35.49
C THR A 358 32.74 21.78 36.68
N ASP A 359 32.41 20.56 37.10
CA ASP A 359 31.56 20.29 38.27
C ASP A 359 32.17 19.22 39.20
N ASP A 360 31.96 19.39 40.51
CA ASP A 360 32.50 18.51 41.55
C ASP A 360 31.65 17.26 41.73
N ASP A 361 32.23 16.10 41.43
CA ASP A 361 31.58 14.80 41.62
C ASP A 361 31.73 14.24 43.04
N GLY A 362 32.35 15.01 43.95
CA GLY A 362 32.66 14.60 45.30
C GLY A 362 33.80 13.58 45.39
N SER A 363 34.59 13.42 44.32
CA SER A 363 35.76 12.53 44.32
C SER A 363 36.99 13.13 45.00
N CYS A 364 36.98 14.41 45.40
CA CYS A 364 38.10 15.08 46.07
C CYS A 364 38.59 14.28 47.28
N TYR A 365 39.90 14.01 47.35
CA TYR A 365 40.51 13.33 48.49
C TYR A 365 41.88 13.90 48.86
N THR A 366 42.27 13.69 50.12
CA THR A 366 43.59 14.02 50.65
C THR A 366 44.25 12.76 51.20
N ALA A 367 45.42 12.42 50.67
CA ALA A 367 46.15 11.21 50.99
C ALA A 367 47.14 11.44 52.14
N GLY A 368 47.07 10.61 53.17
CA GLY A 368 47.99 10.67 54.29
C GLY A 368 47.82 9.51 55.27
N CYS A 369 48.69 9.43 56.29
CA CYS A 369 48.52 8.40 57.31
C CYS A 369 47.41 8.81 58.28
N MET A 370 46.35 7.99 58.38
CA MET A 370 45.21 8.26 59.26
C MET A 370 45.38 7.71 60.69
N ASP A 371 46.53 7.09 61.01
CA ASP A 371 46.80 6.50 62.32
C ASP A 371 47.49 7.52 63.25
N PRO A 372 46.84 7.99 64.34
CA PRO A 372 47.42 8.94 65.28
C PRO A 372 48.68 8.46 66.01
N ALA A 373 48.97 7.15 65.98
CA ALA A 373 50.17 6.56 66.58
C ALA A 373 51.38 6.55 65.63
N ALA A 374 51.19 6.88 64.35
CA ALA A 374 52.26 6.95 63.38
C ALA A 374 53.00 8.30 63.44
N CYS A 375 54.29 8.28 63.12
CA CYS A 375 55.13 9.46 63.08
C CYS A 375 54.77 10.44 61.94
N ASN A 376 54.12 9.95 60.88
CA ASN A 376 53.66 10.75 59.73
C ASN A 376 52.14 10.91 59.67
N PHE A 377 51.46 10.88 60.83
CA PHE A 377 50.01 11.11 60.94
C PHE A 377 49.60 12.45 60.31
N ASP A 378 48.60 12.41 59.43
CA ASP A 378 47.95 13.58 58.85
C ASP A 378 46.48 13.64 59.30
N PRO A 379 46.08 14.66 60.08
CA PRO A 379 44.70 14.80 60.57
C PRO A 379 43.68 15.20 59.49
N LEU A 380 44.12 15.59 58.29
CA LEU A 380 43.24 15.96 57.16
C LEU A 380 43.10 14.84 56.13
N ALA A 381 43.86 13.74 56.27
CA ALA A 381 43.77 12.62 55.36
C ALA A 381 42.44 11.86 55.50
N ASP A 382 41.73 11.69 54.38
CA ASP A 382 40.54 10.85 54.26
C ASP A 382 40.84 9.53 53.50
N THR A 383 42.01 9.46 52.87
CA THR A 383 42.50 8.30 52.12
C THR A 383 43.84 7.85 52.68
N SER A 384 43.89 6.62 53.17
CA SER A 384 45.05 6.09 53.90
C SER A 384 46.25 5.78 53.00
N THR A 385 47.41 6.35 53.33
CA THR A 385 48.72 6.00 52.76
C THR A 385 49.59 5.24 53.77
N SER A 386 50.84 4.90 53.41
CA SER A 386 51.76 4.20 54.31
C SER A 386 52.07 4.99 55.58
N CYS A 387 51.76 4.40 56.73
CA CYS A 387 52.13 4.92 58.05
C CYS A 387 53.53 4.42 58.46
N THR A 388 54.33 5.30 59.06
CA THR A 388 55.67 5.00 59.60
C THR A 388 55.62 5.12 61.11
N TYR A 389 56.16 4.12 61.82
CA TYR A 389 56.17 4.06 63.29
C TYR A 389 57.61 4.03 63.80
N SER A 390 57.83 4.42 65.07
CA SER A 390 59.15 4.32 65.70
C SER A 390 59.53 2.88 66.05
N GLU A 391 60.84 2.60 66.14
CA GLU A 391 61.33 1.31 66.64
C GLU A 391 61.04 1.14 68.14
N ALA A 392 60.83 -0.09 68.59
CA ALA A 392 60.53 -0.38 69.99
C ALA A 392 61.67 0.09 70.91
N GLY A 393 61.34 0.93 71.89
CA GLY A 393 62.32 1.56 72.80
C GLY A 393 62.73 2.98 72.40
N TYR A 394 62.31 3.45 71.21
CA TYR A 394 62.59 4.79 70.69
C TYR A 394 61.32 5.59 70.37
N ASP A 395 61.41 6.92 70.41
CA ASP A 395 60.36 7.82 69.92
C ASP A 395 60.46 8.08 68.40
N CYS A 396 59.50 8.83 67.85
CA CYS A 396 59.45 9.19 66.41
C CYS A 396 60.62 10.04 65.91
N TYR A 397 61.48 10.53 66.82
CA TYR A 397 62.70 11.28 66.50
C TYR A 397 63.96 10.44 66.70
N GLY A 398 63.81 9.14 67.01
CA GLY A 398 64.92 8.20 67.21
C GLY A 398 65.61 8.35 68.56
N GLN A 399 64.96 8.95 69.57
CA GLN A 399 65.50 9.10 70.91
C GLN A 399 65.09 7.94 71.81
N CYS A 400 66.05 7.45 72.60
CA CYS A 400 65.81 6.37 73.55
C CYS A 400 64.84 6.79 74.65
N LEU A 401 63.88 5.92 74.99
CA LEU A 401 62.86 6.20 76.01
C LEU A 401 63.33 5.93 77.45
N LEU A 402 64.38 5.12 77.66
CA LEU A 402 64.99 4.76 78.96
C LEU A 402 66.50 4.53 78.80
N ASP A 403 67.30 5.47 79.31
CA ASP A 403 68.78 5.49 79.31
C ASP A 403 69.20 6.12 80.66
N GLU A 404 69.45 5.29 81.66
CA GLU A 404 69.63 5.70 83.07
C GLU A 404 71.03 6.27 83.34
N ASP A 405 72.06 5.84 82.61
CA ASP A 405 73.44 6.31 82.76
C ASP A 405 73.88 7.35 81.70
N ALA A 406 73.02 7.61 80.71
CA ALA A 406 73.14 8.61 79.65
C ALA A 406 74.31 8.36 78.69
N ASP A 407 74.69 7.10 78.49
CA ASP A 407 75.77 6.70 77.59
C ASP A 407 75.34 6.62 76.11
N GLY A 408 74.03 6.73 75.84
CA GLY A 408 73.43 6.74 74.51
C GLY A 408 72.99 5.36 73.98
N VAL A 409 73.05 4.31 74.81
CA VAL A 409 72.46 2.99 74.56
C VAL A 409 71.29 2.79 75.51
N CYS A 410 70.11 2.37 75.02
CA CYS A 410 69.00 2.13 75.93
C CYS A 410 69.28 0.98 76.90
N ASP A 411 68.92 1.13 78.18
CA ASP A 411 69.13 0.15 79.27
C ASP A 411 68.72 -1.29 78.87
N SER A 412 67.67 -1.43 78.07
CA SER A 412 67.19 -2.74 77.60
C SER A 412 68.15 -3.47 76.64
N TYR A 413 69.19 -2.79 76.17
CA TYR A 413 70.17 -3.26 75.19
C TYR A 413 71.61 -3.26 75.70
N GLU A 414 71.85 -3.01 76.99
CA GLU A 414 73.19 -3.03 77.60
C GLU A 414 73.72 -4.45 77.87
N VAL A 415 75.04 -4.62 77.75
CA VAL A 415 75.75 -5.89 77.97
C VAL A 415 76.78 -5.72 79.09
N LEU A 416 76.57 -6.41 80.22
CA LEU A 416 77.47 -6.38 81.37
C LEU A 416 78.71 -7.27 81.18
N GLY A 417 79.91 -6.73 81.43
CA GLY A 417 81.17 -7.49 81.38
C GLY A 417 82.42 -6.64 81.67
N CYS A 418 83.57 -7.25 81.96
CA CYS A 418 84.77 -6.48 82.27
C CYS A 418 85.23 -5.66 81.05
N THR A 419 85.22 -4.33 81.13
CA THR A 419 85.59 -3.41 80.04
C THR A 419 87.08 -3.07 80.01
N ASN A 420 87.89 -3.61 80.93
CA ASN A 420 89.32 -3.35 81.00
C ASN A 420 90.12 -4.32 80.09
N PRO A 421 90.73 -3.85 78.98
CA PRO A 421 91.42 -4.69 78.00
C PRO A 421 92.68 -5.41 78.50
N LEU A 422 93.16 -5.07 79.70
CA LEU A 422 94.33 -5.70 80.32
C LEU A 422 93.97 -6.85 81.30
N ALA A 423 92.68 -7.08 81.54
CA ALA A 423 92.22 -8.20 82.35
C ALA A 423 92.09 -9.47 81.49
N GLU A 424 92.41 -10.65 82.04
CA GLU A 424 92.22 -11.91 81.30
C GLU A 424 90.76 -12.15 80.88
N ASN A 425 89.80 -11.59 81.63
CA ASN A 425 88.37 -11.71 81.37
C ASN A 425 87.75 -10.47 80.72
N PHE A 426 88.53 -9.65 79.99
CA PHE A 426 88.00 -8.55 79.18
C PHE A 426 86.94 -9.03 78.18
N ASN A 427 85.78 -8.39 78.16
CA ASN A 427 84.72 -8.62 77.17
C ASN A 427 84.60 -7.38 76.25
N PRO A 428 84.99 -7.48 74.96
CA PRO A 428 84.90 -6.35 74.02
C PRO A 428 83.46 -5.95 73.67
N ASP A 429 82.47 -6.81 73.92
CA ASP A 429 81.05 -6.52 73.67
C ASP A 429 80.35 -5.96 74.92
N ALA A 430 81.06 -5.78 76.03
CA ALA A 430 80.48 -5.19 77.23
C ALA A 430 80.34 -3.68 77.06
N THR A 431 79.10 -3.19 77.17
CA THR A 431 78.79 -1.76 77.20
C THR A 431 78.89 -1.19 78.61
N GLU A 432 78.83 -2.04 79.65
CA GLU A 432 78.96 -1.61 81.06
C GLU A 432 79.80 -2.60 81.90
N ASP A 433 80.67 -2.08 82.79
CA ASP A 433 81.61 -2.88 83.61
C ASP A 433 80.94 -3.55 84.81
N ASN A 434 81.02 -4.89 84.86
CA ASN A 434 80.46 -5.67 85.96
C ASN A 434 81.36 -5.79 87.20
N GLY A 435 82.54 -5.15 87.20
CA GLY A 435 83.41 -5.00 88.37
C GLY A 435 84.21 -6.25 88.77
N LEU A 436 84.32 -7.27 87.91
CA LEU A 436 84.97 -8.56 88.21
C LEU A 436 86.28 -8.82 87.43
N CYS A 437 87.03 -7.80 87.05
CA CYS A 437 88.31 -7.95 86.31
C CYS A 437 89.45 -8.60 87.15
N LEU A 438 90.19 -9.58 86.62
CA LEU A 438 91.25 -10.35 87.33
C LEU A 438 92.71 -9.99 86.89
N VAL A 439 93.65 -9.79 87.83
CA VAL A 439 95.09 -9.43 87.59
C VAL A 439 96.08 -10.13 88.58
N LEU A 440 97.22 -10.72 88.14
CA LEU A 440 98.26 -11.43 88.97
C LEU A 440 99.74 -11.00 88.68
N PRO A 441 100.72 -11.18 89.60
CA PRO A 441 102.12 -10.68 89.50
C PRO A 441 103.05 -11.49 88.56
N PRO A 442 104.00 -10.84 87.82
CA PRO A 442 104.85 -11.50 86.83
C PRO A 442 106.10 -12.18 87.43
N SER A 443 106.43 -13.38 86.92
CA SER A 443 107.51 -14.28 87.34
C SER A 443 108.94 -13.85 86.94
N TYR A 444 109.13 -12.63 86.44
CA TYR A 444 110.44 -12.11 86.02
C TYR A 444 110.45 -10.57 85.99
N CYS A 445 111.35 -9.94 86.77
CA CYS A 445 111.70 -8.53 86.65
C CYS A 445 112.92 -8.38 85.75
N GLY A 446 112.86 -7.52 84.73
CA GLY A 446 113.90 -7.38 83.70
C GLY A 446 115.27 -6.95 84.27
N GLU A 447 116.35 -7.33 83.57
CA GLU A 447 117.73 -7.04 83.98
C GLU A 447 117.93 -5.55 84.32
N GLY A 448 118.55 -5.28 85.48
CA GLY A 448 118.68 -3.95 86.05
C GLY A 448 117.54 -3.55 87.01
N THR A 449 116.65 -4.48 87.39
CA THR A 449 115.64 -4.26 88.44
C THR A 449 115.50 -5.49 89.35
N VAL A 450 115.12 -5.28 90.62
CA VAL A 450 114.76 -6.33 91.59
C VAL A 450 113.34 -6.09 92.11
N TRP A 451 112.57 -7.17 92.29
CA TRP A 451 111.19 -7.09 92.76
C TRP A 451 111.12 -6.58 94.20
N ASP A 452 110.33 -5.52 94.42
CA ASP A 452 109.97 -5.01 95.74
C ASP A 452 108.55 -5.46 96.09
N ALA A 453 108.46 -6.36 97.08
CA ALA A 453 107.20 -6.95 97.50
C ALA A 453 106.29 -5.97 98.29
N GLU A 454 106.85 -4.90 98.86
CA GLU A 454 106.07 -3.86 99.54
C GLU A 454 105.46 -2.89 98.51
N ALA A 455 106.17 -2.62 97.42
CA ALA A 455 105.71 -1.71 96.36
C ALA A 455 104.87 -2.38 95.26
N GLY A 456 104.86 -3.72 95.19
CA GLY A 456 104.12 -4.46 94.16
C GLY A 456 104.61 -4.20 92.74
N GLN A 457 105.87 -3.79 92.58
CA GLN A 457 106.49 -3.48 91.29
C GLN A 457 108.00 -3.77 91.32
N CYS A 458 108.60 -3.97 90.14
CA CYS A 458 110.06 -4.11 89.99
C CYS A 458 110.73 -2.73 90.11
N ILE A 459 111.77 -2.59 90.93
CA ILE A 459 112.49 -1.33 91.15
C ILE A 459 113.95 -1.42 90.69
N SER A 460 114.53 -0.30 90.24
CA SER A 460 115.85 -0.26 89.59
C SER A 460 117.04 -0.60 90.50
N ASP A 461 117.90 -1.50 90.01
CA ASP A 461 119.28 -1.68 90.45
C ASP A 461 120.03 -0.34 90.29
N VAL A 462 120.83 0.02 91.28
CA VAL A 462 121.65 1.25 91.38
C VAL A 462 122.72 1.43 90.29
N SER A 463 122.65 0.68 89.19
CA SER A 463 123.48 0.84 88.00
C SER A 463 122.74 1.65 86.92
N GLY A 464 122.81 2.98 87.06
CA GLY A 464 122.21 3.92 86.12
C GLY A 464 122.63 3.69 84.67
N ASN A 465 121.65 3.37 83.82
CA ASN A 465 121.55 3.74 82.40
C ASN A 465 120.16 3.34 81.86
N GLY A 466 119.21 4.27 81.89
CA GLY A 466 117.92 4.17 81.21
C GLY A 466 117.96 4.69 79.77
N GLY A 467 117.10 4.14 78.92
CA GLY A 467 116.81 4.55 77.53
C GLY A 467 116.39 3.32 76.72
N ILE A 468 115.36 3.32 75.86
CA ILE A 468 114.80 4.38 74.99
C ILE A 468 113.29 4.08 74.76
N GLY A 469 112.42 5.10 74.68
CA GLY A 469 111.19 5.02 73.88
C GLY A 469 109.87 5.64 74.38
N GLY A 470 109.80 6.24 75.58
CA GLY A 470 108.55 6.84 76.08
C GLY A 470 108.42 8.34 75.78
N TYR A 471 107.45 8.72 74.92
CA TYR A 471 106.89 10.08 74.85
C TYR A 471 105.96 10.29 76.07
N GLY A 472 106.54 10.57 77.22
CA GLY A 472 105.82 10.73 78.48
C GLY A 472 106.61 11.53 79.49
N GLY A 473 106.83 12.82 79.18
CA GLY A 473 107.29 13.82 80.14
C GLY A 473 106.11 14.49 80.84
N LEU A 474 106.35 15.06 82.03
CA LEU A 474 105.37 15.58 83.02
C LEU A 474 104.48 16.76 82.55
N CYS A 475 104.60 17.24 81.31
CA CYS A 475 103.74 18.30 80.75
C CYS A 475 103.14 17.86 79.42
N PHE A 476 101.93 17.32 79.47
CA PHE A 476 101.16 16.96 78.28
C PHE A 476 100.81 18.21 77.45
N GLY A 477 101.17 18.21 76.16
CA GLY A 477 100.96 19.32 75.23
C GLY A 477 102.14 20.29 75.06
N ASP A 478 103.28 19.99 75.65
CA ASP A 478 104.59 20.60 75.35
C ASP A 478 105.29 19.70 74.32
N PHE A 479 105.14 20.05 73.04
CA PHE A 479 105.56 19.20 71.92
C PHE A 479 107.03 19.42 71.55
N ASP A 480 107.60 20.58 71.88
CA ASP A 480 109.04 20.85 71.67
C ASP A 480 109.90 20.56 72.93
N ALA A 481 109.27 20.17 74.03
CA ALA A 481 109.86 19.78 75.30
C ALA A 481 110.66 20.91 75.99
N ASP A 482 110.26 22.17 75.77
CA ASP A 482 110.90 23.35 76.40
C ASP A 482 110.40 23.63 77.83
N GLY A 483 109.39 22.89 78.29
CA GLY A 483 108.77 22.99 79.61
C GLY A 483 107.64 24.00 79.72
N GLN A 484 107.19 24.61 78.62
CA GLN A 484 106.04 25.53 78.57
C GLN A 484 105.02 25.10 77.51
N ARG A 485 103.78 25.60 77.62
CA ARG A 485 102.74 25.42 76.58
C ARG A 485 102.53 26.75 75.88
N GLY A 486 103.00 26.87 74.65
CA GLY A 486 103.02 28.13 73.89
C GLY A 486 102.48 27.99 72.48
N SER A 487 102.42 29.12 71.77
CA SER A 487 102.07 29.12 70.34
C SER A 487 103.08 28.34 69.48
N SER A 488 104.32 28.15 69.97
CA SER A 488 105.34 27.29 69.34
C SER A 488 104.89 25.83 69.26
N ASP A 489 104.36 25.26 70.34
CA ASP A 489 103.83 23.89 70.38
C ASP A 489 102.66 23.70 69.42
N LEU A 490 101.75 24.69 69.37
CA LEU A 490 100.58 24.66 68.48
C LEU A 490 101.01 24.74 67.01
N LEU A 491 102.04 25.51 66.67
CA LEU A 491 102.59 25.59 65.32
C LEU A 491 103.25 24.27 64.90
N MET A 492 103.92 23.58 65.84
CA MET A 492 104.55 22.28 65.58
C MET A 492 103.49 21.19 65.33
N TRP A 493 102.37 21.23 66.07
CA TRP A 493 101.24 20.34 65.83
C TRP A 493 100.50 20.67 64.51
N LEU A 494 100.26 21.95 64.20
CA LEU A 494 99.66 22.37 62.93
C LEU A 494 100.50 21.99 61.71
N ALA A 495 101.84 21.95 61.84
CA ALA A 495 102.73 21.57 60.75
C ALA A 495 102.58 20.10 60.33
N VAL A 496 102.15 19.22 61.23
CA VAL A 496 101.87 17.81 60.95
C VAL A 496 100.38 17.51 60.82
N TYR A 497 99.52 18.51 61.03
CA TYR A 497 98.07 18.38 60.92
C TYR A 497 97.67 18.14 59.45
N GLY A 498 97.13 16.95 59.19
CA GLY A 498 96.73 16.51 57.85
C GLY A 498 97.73 15.57 57.15
N TYR A 499 98.86 15.22 57.77
CA TYR A 499 99.65 14.08 57.32
C TYR A 499 98.91 12.78 57.65
N THR A 500 98.82 11.86 56.68
CA THR A 500 98.33 10.51 56.94
C THR A 500 99.35 9.77 57.79
N CYS A 501 98.89 9.19 58.89
CA CYS A 501 99.65 8.22 59.66
C CYS A 501 99.83 6.96 58.80
N ASP A 502 101.07 6.56 58.53
CA ASP A 502 101.42 5.23 58.03
C ASP A 502 101.32 4.19 59.16
#